data_AF-A0A2J6HXL6-F1
#
_entry.id   AF-A0A2J6HXL6-F1
#
_cell.length_a   1.000
_cell.length_b   1.000
_cell.length_c   1.000
_cell.angle_alpha   90.00
_cell.angle_beta   90.00
_cell.angle_gamma   90.00
#
_symmetry.space_group_name_H-M   'P 1'
#
loop_
_entity.id
_entity.type
_entity.pdbx_description
1 polymer ?
#
loop_
_entity_poly.entity_id
_entity_poly.type
_entity_poly.pdbx_seq_one_letter_code
_entity_poly.pdbx_strand_id
1 'polypeptide(L)'
;MMMLKYNLVLWVSLFAGLILYPLHTAKLVVTTEVSATGNKTEFIPLKKAGNLILVDATVDGVQGTFVFDSGAQGIVLNATYFRDSKKTFDTHSAGISTKKINKQTKKIDRFELGGLVFEKIKADVINLGHLENSRNIKIHGLIGAMLIKEFETTIDIRNLQMTMRPIDRKGNLLEQFNDTIKYHTQQKIRYANNIIVTTIPINGKDVCFCLDTGAEHNVIDYHNHNNIMETISVTNRKILRGAGEEKIEVLYGIMNQFYIEET
;
A
#
# COMPACT_ATOMS: atom_id res chain seq x y z
N MET A 1 22.60 28.85 30.26
CA MET A 1 22.39 27.38 30.32
C MET A 1 21.20 27.07 29.44
N MET A 2 21.48 26.66 28.19
CA MET A 2 20.50 26.63 27.11
C MET A 2 19.78 25.27 27.14
N MET A 3 18.50 25.27 27.52
CA MET A 3 17.64 24.08 27.41
C MET A 3 17.43 23.75 25.93
N LEU A 4 18.12 22.72 25.43
CA LEU A 4 17.72 22.08 24.17
C LEU A 4 16.38 21.37 24.40
N LYS A 5 15.32 21.92 23.83
CA LYS A 5 14.04 21.23 23.64
C LYS A 5 14.24 20.18 22.55
N TYR A 6 14.27 18.90 22.94
CA TYR A 6 14.25 17.79 21.99
C TYR A 6 12.84 17.66 21.43
N ASN A 7 12.70 17.82 20.11
CA ASN A 7 11.50 17.38 19.40
C ASN A 7 11.59 15.85 19.27
N LEU A 8 10.98 15.15 20.22
CA LEU A 8 10.66 13.74 20.05
C LEU A 8 9.44 13.68 19.12
N VAL A 9 9.72 13.46 17.85
CA VAL A 9 8.74 13.09 16.83
C VAL A 9 9.26 11.84 16.14
N LEU A 10 8.80 10.63 16.48
CA LEU A 10 8.84 9.58 15.47
C LEU A 10 7.70 9.81 14.49
N TRP A 11 7.76 9.24 13.30
CA TRP A 11 6.90 9.74 12.25
C TRP A 11 5.46 9.22 12.34
N VAL A 12 4.61 10.17 12.70
CA VAL A 12 3.21 10.30 12.30
C VAL A 12 3.12 10.88 10.90
N SER A 13 2.23 10.31 10.08
CA SER A 13 1.36 11.11 9.22
C SER A 13 -0.09 10.94 9.70
N LEU A 14 -0.63 12.03 10.24
CA LEU A 14 -1.93 12.27 10.87
C LEU A 14 -3.05 12.18 9.79
N PHE A 15 -4.24 11.64 10.05
CA PHE A 15 -5.27 12.31 10.84
C PHE A 15 -5.87 11.41 11.92
N ALA A 16 -5.88 11.96 13.15
CA ALA A 16 -6.60 11.44 14.30
C ALA A 16 -8.05 11.98 14.34
N GLY A 17 -8.93 11.21 14.97
CA GLY A 17 -10.07 11.73 15.72
C GLY A 17 -11.44 11.49 15.08
N LEU A 18 -12.17 10.49 15.60
CA LEU A 18 -13.55 10.75 16.00
C LEU A 18 -13.89 9.94 17.26
N ILE A 19 -13.88 10.66 18.38
CA ILE A 19 -14.80 10.46 19.50
C ILE A 19 -16.22 10.51 18.94
N LEU A 20 -17.12 9.66 19.43
CA LEU A 20 -18.55 9.66 19.11
C LEU A 20 -19.15 11.08 19.09
N TYR A 21 -19.67 11.51 17.94
CA TYR A 21 -20.71 12.54 17.79
C TYR A 21 -21.63 12.16 16.62
N PRO A 22 -22.93 12.53 16.65
CA PRO A 22 -23.94 11.91 15.80
C PRO A 22 -23.74 12.23 14.32
N LEU A 23 -24.07 11.27 13.46
CA LEU A 23 -24.08 11.43 12.01
C LEU A 23 -24.89 12.67 11.60
N HIS A 24 -24.20 13.66 11.01
CA HIS A 24 -24.78 14.47 9.95
C HIS A 24 -23.99 14.22 8.68
N THR A 25 -24.60 13.43 7.81
CA THR A 25 -24.16 13.05 6.47
C THR A 25 -23.90 14.28 5.61
N ALA A 26 -22.65 14.51 5.25
CA ALA A 26 -22.29 15.17 4.00
C ALA A 26 -21.66 14.12 3.07
N LYS A 27 -22.49 13.50 2.22
CA LYS A 27 -22.04 12.61 1.16
C LYS A 27 -21.52 13.46 0.01
N LEU A 28 -20.22 13.37 -0.28
CA LEU A 28 -19.72 13.52 -1.63
C LEU A 28 -18.77 12.34 -1.90
N VAL A 29 -19.35 11.25 -2.37
CA VAL A 29 -18.62 10.06 -2.83
C VAL A 29 -18.62 10.14 -4.36
N VAL A 30 -17.53 10.62 -4.94
CA VAL A 30 -17.22 10.35 -6.34
C VAL A 30 -16.31 9.13 -6.35
N THR A 31 -16.88 7.95 -6.22
CA THR A 31 -16.21 6.71 -6.57
C THR A 31 -16.32 6.56 -8.08
N THR A 32 -15.25 6.84 -8.81
CA THR A 32 -15.05 6.17 -10.09
C THR A 32 -15.02 4.67 -9.80
N GLU A 33 -16.09 3.97 -10.13
CA GLU A 33 -16.15 2.51 -10.10
C GLU A 33 -15.12 1.99 -11.12
N VAL A 34 -13.90 1.76 -10.63
CA VAL A 34 -12.93 0.94 -11.37
C VAL A 34 -13.41 -0.49 -11.18
N SER A 35 -13.94 -1.07 -12.26
CA SER A 35 -14.27 -2.48 -12.36
C SER A 35 -13.33 -3.14 -13.36
N ALA A 36 -12.78 -4.28 -12.97
CA ALA A 36 -11.97 -5.08 -13.89
C ALA A 36 -12.90 -5.78 -14.89
N THR A 37 -12.53 -5.82 -16.18
CA THR A 37 -13.16 -6.75 -17.12
C THR A 37 -12.44 -8.09 -16.98
N GLY A 38 -13.07 -9.06 -16.33
CA GLY A 38 -12.53 -10.40 -16.16
C GLY A 38 -13.35 -11.22 -15.16
N ASN A 39 -14.02 -12.27 -15.64
CA ASN A 39 -14.80 -13.19 -14.80
C ASN A 39 -14.04 -14.50 -14.53
N LYS A 40 -12.72 -14.52 -14.77
CA LYS A 40 -11.87 -15.70 -14.66
C LYS A 40 -10.69 -15.44 -13.74
N THR A 41 -10.14 -16.52 -13.21
CA THR A 41 -8.89 -16.49 -12.45
C THR A 41 -7.73 -16.13 -13.37
N GLU A 42 -6.92 -15.16 -12.97
CA GLU A 42 -5.71 -14.77 -13.67
C GLU A 42 -4.44 -15.15 -12.89
N PHE A 43 -3.42 -15.58 -13.62
CA PHE A 43 -2.11 -15.97 -13.08
C PHE A 43 -1.06 -15.01 -13.62
N ILE A 44 -0.55 -14.15 -12.74
CA ILE A 44 0.33 -13.05 -13.08
C ILE A 44 1.76 -13.39 -12.64
N PRO A 45 2.73 -13.49 -13.56
CA PRO A 45 4.13 -13.70 -13.19
C PRO A 45 4.68 -12.52 -12.38
N LEU A 46 5.39 -12.84 -11.29
CA LEU A 46 6.08 -11.87 -10.45
C LEU A 46 7.58 -11.83 -10.74
N LYS A 47 8.20 -10.70 -10.43
CA LYS A 47 9.66 -10.54 -10.33
C LYS A 47 10.00 -9.94 -8.98
N LYS A 48 11.27 -9.98 -8.60
CA LYS A 48 11.77 -9.35 -7.36
C LYS A 48 12.96 -8.43 -7.63
N ALA A 49 13.03 -7.35 -6.87
CA ALA A 49 14.22 -6.53 -6.73
C ALA A 49 14.38 -6.12 -5.26
N GLY A 50 15.30 -6.77 -4.55
CA GLY A 50 15.34 -6.71 -3.09
C GLY A 50 14.07 -7.30 -2.49
N ASN A 51 13.40 -6.54 -1.62
CA ASN A 51 12.13 -6.95 -1.01
C ASN A 51 10.90 -6.53 -1.83
N LEU A 52 11.08 -5.75 -2.89
CA LEU A 52 9.98 -5.31 -3.74
C LEU A 52 9.49 -6.46 -4.64
N ILE A 53 8.17 -6.55 -4.75
CA ILE A 53 7.47 -7.44 -5.67
C ILE A 53 7.10 -6.62 -6.91
N LEU A 54 7.45 -7.14 -8.08
CA LEU A 54 7.26 -6.45 -9.34
C LEU A 54 6.37 -7.27 -10.27
N VAL A 55 5.60 -6.58 -11.09
CA VAL A 55 4.77 -7.15 -12.18
C VAL A 55 4.92 -6.33 -13.43
N ASP A 56 4.74 -6.95 -14.60
CA ASP A 56 4.61 -6.20 -15.85
C ASP A 56 3.14 -5.85 -16.09
N ALA A 57 2.90 -4.62 -16.52
CA ALA A 57 1.57 -4.12 -16.86
C ALA A 57 1.66 -3.13 -18.02
N THR A 58 0.51 -2.80 -18.61
CA THR A 58 0.40 -1.86 -19.73
C THR A 58 -0.50 -0.69 -19.35
N VAL A 59 -0.05 0.54 -19.60
CA VAL A 59 -0.84 1.77 -19.41
C VAL A 59 -1.00 2.43 -20.78
N ASP A 60 -2.23 2.56 -21.28
CA ASP A 60 -2.55 3.20 -22.56
C ASP A 60 -1.64 2.70 -23.72
N GLY A 61 -1.40 1.38 -23.76
CA GLY A 61 -0.53 0.73 -24.75
C GLY A 61 0.97 0.75 -24.45
N VAL A 62 1.42 1.45 -23.40
CA VAL A 62 2.82 1.49 -22.97
C VAL A 62 3.08 0.39 -21.94
N GLN A 63 3.86 -0.61 -22.32
CA GLN A 63 4.27 -1.70 -21.42
C GLN A 63 5.38 -1.22 -20.46
N GLY A 64 5.30 -1.64 -19.20
CA GLY A 64 6.30 -1.32 -18.20
C GLY A 64 6.25 -2.24 -16.98
N THR A 65 7.25 -2.10 -16.12
CA THR A 65 7.35 -2.81 -14.84
C THR A 65 6.83 -1.93 -13.70
N PHE A 66 5.98 -2.51 -12.85
CA PHE A 66 5.33 -1.84 -11.73
C PHE A 66 5.67 -2.56 -10.43
N VAL A 67 5.78 -1.81 -9.32
CA VAL A 67 5.83 -2.39 -7.98
C VAL A 67 4.40 -2.70 -7.56
N PHE A 68 4.17 -3.91 -7.03
CA PHE A 68 2.93 -4.22 -6.37
C PHE A 68 2.96 -3.68 -4.94
N ASP A 69 2.15 -2.66 -4.65
CA ASP A 69 2.21 -1.86 -3.44
C ASP A 69 0.81 -1.70 -2.84
N SER A 70 0.38 -2.64 -2.00
CA SER A 70 -0.90 -2.55 -1.31
C SER A 70 -1.00 -1.40 -0.30
N GLY A 71 0.11 -0.71 0.02
CA GLY A 71 0.13 0.52 0.80
C GLY A 71 -0.31 1.74 -0.01
N ALA A 72 -0.17 1.70 -1.34
CA ALA A 72 -0.74 2.71 -2.23
C ALA A 72 -2.25 2.49 -2.42
N GLN A 73 -3.02 3.59 -2.47
CA GLN A 73 -4.48 3.51 -2.64
C GLN A 73 -4.89 3.10 -4.06
N GLY A 74 -4.13 3.48 -5.07
CA GLY A 74 -4.47 3.26 -6.48
C GLY A 74 -3.22 3.19 -7.34
N ILE A 75 -3.35 3.49 -8.63
CA ILE A 75 -2.20 3.51 -9.53
C ILE A 75 -1.39 4.79 -9.31
N VAL A 76 -0.08 4.63 -9.20
CA VAL A 76 0.88 5.72 -9.17
C VAL A 76 1.82 5.56 -10.36
N LEU A 77 1.91 6.53 -11.25
CA LEU A 77 2.78 6.52 -12.42
C LEU A 77 4.07 7.28 -12.13
N ASN A 78 5.19 6.76 -12.66
CA ASN A 78 6.47 7.46 -12.59
C ASN A 78 6.50 8.61 -13.60
N ALA A 79 6.71 9.83 -13.08
CA ALA A 79 6.85 11.04 -13.88
C ALA A 79 7.97 10.96 -14.93
N THR A 80 8.98 10.10 -14.72
CA THR A 80 10.05 9.84 -15.70
C THR A 80 9.47 9.45 -17.07
N TYR A 81 8.42 8.63 -17.09
CA TYR A 81 7.82 8.04 -18.30
C TYR A 81 6.47 8.66 -18.68
N PHE A 82 5.72 9.24 -17.73
CA PHE A 82 4.38 9.78 -17.94
C PHE A 82 4.34 11.30 -17.72
N ARG A 83 5.06 12.03 -18.58
CA ARG A 83 5.27 13.50 -18.47
C ARG A 83 4.11 14.36 -18.95
N ASP A 84 3.17 13.77 -19.67
CA ASP A 84 1.96 14.40 -20.21
C ASP A 84 0.84 14.58 -19.15
N SER A 85 1.18 14.54 -17.87
CA SER A 85 0.24 14.66 -16.76
C SER A 85 -0.31 16.08 -16.63
N LYS A 86 -1.58 16.20 -16.21
CA LYS A 86 -2.17 17.50 -15.87
C LYS A 86 -1.92 17.76 -14.39
N LYS A 87 -1.43 18.95 -14.06
CA LYS A 87 -1.39 19.43 -12.67
C LYS A 87 -2.82 19.57 -12.17
N THR A 88 -3.17 18.88 -11.08
CA THR A 88 -4.47 19.01 -10.43
C THR A 88 -4.25 19.49 -9.00
N PHE A 89 -5.05 20.45 -8.54
CA PHE A 89 -5.00 20.86 -7.16
C PHE A 89 -5.85 19.88 -6.36
N ASP A 90 -5.19 18.97 -5.64
CA ASP A 90 -5.86 18.05 -4.72
C ASP A 90 -5.05 17.99 -3.42
N THR A 91 -5.72 18.18 -2.29
CA THR A 91 -5.12 18.49 -0.98
C THR A 91 -4.61 17.27 -0.21
N HIS A 92 -4.61 16.08 -0.80
CA HIS A 92 -4.24 14.83 -0.13
C HIS A 92 -3.17 14.07 -0.91
N SER A 93 -1.94 14.18 -0.45
CA SER A 93 -0.83 13.31 -0.85
C SER A 93 -0.80 12.10 0.09
N ALA A 94 -0.86 10.90 -0.47
CA ALA A 94 -0.59 9.67 0.26
C ALA A 94 0.94 9.46 0.31
N GLY A 95 1.49 9.40 1.51
CA GLY A 95 2.92 9.19 1.73
C GLY A 95 3.34 9.61 3.12
N ILE A 96 4.60 9.32 3.45
CA ILE A 96 5.15 9.62 4.78
C ILE A 96 5.28 11.13 4.99
N SER A 97 5.43 11.95 3.95
CA SER A 97 5.67 13.40 4.05
C SER A 97 4.46 14.21 4.54
N THR A 98 4.69 15.13 5.49
CA THR A 98 3.68 16.06 6.05
C THR A 98 3.50 17.35 5.25
N LYS A 99 4.22 17.54 4.12
CA LYS A 99 4.13 18.76 3.30
C LYS A 99 3.01 18.65 2.27
N LYS A 100 2.32 19.77 2.03
CA LYS A 100 1.37 19.92 0.91
C LYS A 100 2.15 19.81 -0.40
N ILE A 101 2.11 18.66 -1.04
CA ILE A 101 2.71 18.45 -2.36
C ILE A 101 1.65 18.74 -3.41
N ASN A 102 1.99 19.53 -4.42
CA ASN A 102 1.13 19.69 -5.60
C ASN A 102 0.96 18.32 -6.26
N LYS A 103 -0.26 17.79 -6.22
CA LYS A 103 -0.58 16.49 -6.81
C LYS A 103 -0.58 16.61 -8.33
N GLN A 104 0.12 15.71 -9.02
CA GLN A 104 -0.04 15.55 -10.46
C GLN A 104 -0.87 14.29 -10.69
N THR A 105 -1.80 14.33 -11.62
CA THR A 105 -2.64 13.18 -11.91
C THR A 105 -2.81 12.99 -13.41
N LYS A 106 -2.92 11.74 -13.83
CA LYS A 106 -3.22 11.35 -15.21
C LYS A 106 -4.49 10.51 -15.23
N LYS A 107 -5.34 10.74 -16.23
CA LYS A 107 -6.42 9.80 -16.56
C LYS A 107 -5.81 8.74 -17.47
N ILE A 108 -5.97 7.49 -17.08
CA ILE A 108 -5.61 6.31 -17.84
C ILE A 108 -6.90 5.79 -18.46
N ASP A 109 -6.93 5.67 -19.78
CA ASP A 109 -8.10 5.12 -20.47
C ASP A 109 -8.12 3.60 -20.29
N ARG A 110 -6.96 2.95 -20.35
CA ARG A 110 -6.82 1.50 -20.24
C ARG A 110 -5.56 1.08 -19.48
N PHE A 111 -5.74 0.28 -18.42
CA PHE A 111 -4.67 -0.38 -17.67
C PHE A 111 -4.82 -1.89 -17.76
N GLU A 112 -3.76 -2.62 -18.10
CA GLU A 112 -3.79 -4.07 -18.31
C GLU A 112 -2.77 -4.77 -17.40
N LEU A 113 -3.21 -5.80 -16.70
CA LEU A 113 -2.40 -6.60 -15.77
C LEU A 113 -2.73 -8.08 -15.93
N GLY A 114 -1.81 -8.84 -16.54
CA GLY A 114 -1.89 -10.29 -16.72
C GLY A 114 -3.27 -10.83 -17.14
N GLY A 115 -3.90 -10.20 -18.13
CA GLY A 115 -5.23 -10.59 -18.65
C GLY A 115 -6.38 -9.72 -18.16
N LEU A 116 -6.25 -9.09 -16.99
CA LEU A 116 -7.22 -8.14 -16.47
C LEU A 116 -7.10 -6.80 -17.20
N VAL A 117 -8.24 -6.18 -17.52
CA VAL A 117 -8.30 -4.82 -18.04
C VAL A 117 -9.12 -3.94 -17.11
N PHE A 118 -8.59 -2.77 -16.79
CA PHE A 118 -9.23 -1.76 -15.97
C PHE A 118 -9.31 -0.47 -16.78
N GLU A 119 -10.49 0.14 -16.83
CA GLU A 119 -10.72 1.31 -17.67
C GLU A 119 -10.97 2.58 -16.85
N LYS A 120 -10.64 3.74 -17.43
CA LYS A 120 -10.99 5.07 -16.91
C LYS A 120 -10.48 5.30 -15.47
N ILE A 121 -9.23 4.94 -15.21
CA ILE A 121 -8.59 5.09 -13.90
C ILE A 121 -7.97 6.48 -13.77
N LYS A 122 -8.16 7.13 -12.62
CA LYS A 122 -7.34 8.28 -12.23
C LYS A 122 -6.10 7.77 -11.50
N ALA A 123 -4.92 8.08 -12.02
CA ALA A 123 -3.65 7.74 -11.41
C ALA A 123 -2.92 8.99 -10.90
N ASP A 124 -2.19 8.82 -9.82
CA ASP A 124 -1.27 9.82 -9.31
C ASP A 124 0.02 9.77 -10.11
N VAL A 125 0.73 10.90 -10.26
CA VAL A 125 2.00 10.98 -10.98
C VAL A 125 3.04 11.57 -10.05
N ILE A 126 4.08 10.80 -9.75
CA ILE A 126 5.16 11.20 -8.84
C ILE A 126 6.52 10.83 -9.41
N ASN A 127 7.57 11.51 -8.97
CA ASN A 127 8.94 11.13 -9.33
C ASN A 127 9.36 9.89 -8.53
N LEU A 128 9.55 8.75 -9.21
CA LEU A 128 10.04 7.50 -8.60
C LEU A 128 11.52 7.23 -8.91
N GLY A 129 12.25 8.20 -9.47
CA GLY A 129 13.64 7.98 -9.92
C GLY A 129 14.60 7.54 -8.81
N HIS A 130 14.36 7.94 -7.55
CA HIS A 130 15.15 7.44 -6.42
C HIS A 130 14.94 5.94 -6.17
N LEU A 131 13.72 5.43 -6.36
CA LEU A 131 13.41 4.01 -6.23
C LEU A 131 14.11 3.21 -7.31
N GLU A 132 14.04 3.68 -8.56
CA GLU A 132 14.76 3.12 -9.71
C GLU A 132 16.26 3.05 -9.46
N ASN A 133 16.87 4.16 -9.06
CA ASN A 133 18.31 4.25 -8.79
C ASN A 133 18.73 3.32 -7.64
N SER A 134 17.90 3.17 -6.61
CA SER A 134 18.20 2.33 -5.45
C SER A 134 18.13 0.83 -5.74
N ARG A 135 17.47 0.44 -6.84
CA ARG A 135 17.30 -0.96 -7.25
C ARG A 135 17.96 -1.27 -8.59
N ASN A 136 18.47 -0.25 -9.28
CA ASN A 136 19.01 -0.33 -10.62
C ASN A 136 18.04 -1.00 -11.61
N ILE A 137 16.75 -0.63 -11.54
CA ILE A 137 15.68 -1.12 -12.42
C ILE A 137 14.78 0.03 -12.85
N LYS A 138 14.09 -0.15 -13.99
CA LYS A 138 13.05 0.77 -14.43
C LYS A 138 11.74 0.47 -13.73
N ILE A 139 11.08 1.48 -13.19
CA ILE A 139 9.80 1.39 -12.49
C ILE A 139 8.86 2.41 -13.13
N HIS A 140 7.86 1.90 -13.84
CA HIS A 140 6.87 2.70 -14.54
C HIS A 140 5.75 3.17 -13.60
N GLY A 141 5.60 2.52 -12.46
CA GLY A 141 4.66 2.93 -11.44
C GLY A 141 4.52 1.94 -10.28
N LEU A 142 3.51 2.19 -9.45
CA LEU A 142 3.05 1.36 -8.35
C LEU A 142 1.59 0.96 -8.61
N ILE A 143 1.23 -0.26 -8.22
CA ILE A 143 -0.14 -0.79 -8.28
C ILE A 143 -0.68 -0.90 -6.86
N GLY A 144 -1.67 -0.05 -6.56
CA GLY A 144 -2.32 0.06 -5.27
C GLY A 144 -3.46 -0.92 -4.99
N ALA A 145 -3.91 -0.92 -3.73
CA ALA A 145 -4.93 -1.82 -3.23
C ALA A 145 -6.32 -1.68 -3.89
N MET A 146 -6.61 -0.56 -4.57
CA MET A 146 -7.84 -0.43 -5.38
C MET A 146 -7.97 -1.53 -6.43
N LEU A 147 -6.84 -1.99 -7.01
CA LEU A 147 -6.87 -2.93 -8.14
C LEU A 147 -7.18 -4.37 -7.71
N ILE A 148 -7.01 -4.69 -6.44
CA ILE A 148 -7.25 -6.03 -5.88
C ILE A 148 -8.56 -6.13 -5.11
N LYS A 149 -9.34 -5.05 -5.00
CA LYS A 149 -10.55 -5.01 -4.14
C LYS A 149 -11.66 -5.98 -4.59
N GLU A 150 -11.67 -6.34 -5.88
CA GLU A 150 -12.66 -7.23 -6.50
C GLU A 150 -12.13 -8.67 -6.64
N PHE A 151 -11.01 -8.98 -5.96
CA PHE A 151 -10.34 -10.27 -6.09
C PHE A 151 -9.89 -10.81 -4.73
N GLU A 152 -9.99 -12.13 -4.57
CA GLU A 152 -9.08 -12.85 -3.68
C GLU A 152 -7.71 -12.89 -4.35
N THR A 153 -6.70 -12.33 -3.70
CA THR A 153 -5.34 -12.22 -4.25
C THR A 153 -4.38 -13.07 -3.44
N THR A 154 -3.80 -14.09 -4.07
CA THR A 154 -2.71 -14.90 -3.50
C THR A 154 -1.38 -14.43 -4.07
N ILE A 155 -0.39 -14.19 -3.21
CA ILE A 155 0.98 -13.85 -3.62
C ILE A 155 1.91 -15.01 -3.23
N ASP A 156 2.27 -15.83 -4.20
CA ASP A 156 3.21 -16.93 -4.01
C ASP A 156 4.63 -16.43 -4.31
N ILE A 157 5.33 -16.04 -3.24
CA ILE A 157 6.71 -15.54 -3.33
C ILE A 157 7.69 -16.65 -3.73
N ARG A 158 7.41 -17.92 -3.41
CA ARG A 158 8.30 -19.03 -3.73
C ARG A 158 8.28 -19.32 -5.23
N ASN A 159 7.08 -19.35 -5.80
CA ASN A 159 6.89 -19.62 -7.23
C ASN A 159 6.87 -18.36 -8.09
N LEU A 160 7.02 -17.17 -7.47
CA LEU A 160 6.96 -15.88 -8.14
C LEU A 160 5.72 -15.73 -9.01
N GLN A 161 4.55 -15.98 -8.42
CA GLN A 161 3.27 -15.88 -9.11
C GLN A 161 2.25 -15.21 -8.20
N MET A 162 1.45 -14.31 -8.77
CA MET A 162 0.25 -13.78 -8.14
C MET A 162 -0.97 -14.39 -8.81
N THR A 163 -1.91 -14.86 -8.01
CA THR A 163 -3.19 -15.37 -8.50
C THR A 163 -4.28 -14.42 -8.07
N MET A 164 -5.09 -13.93 -9.01
CA MET A 164 -6.23 -13.06 -8.74
C MET A 164 -7.52 -13.79 -9.12
N ARG A 165 -8.35 -14.11 -8.14
CA ARG A 165 -9.63 -14.81 -8.33
C ARG A 165 -10.80 -13.85 -8.09
N PRO A 166 -11.70 -13.66 -9.06
CA PRO A 166 -12.85 -12.78 -8.89
C PRO A 166 -13.75 -13.17 -7.71
N ILE A 167 -14.21 -12.17 -6.96
CA ILE A 167 -15.16 -12.34 -5.85
C ILE A 167 -16.46 -11.56 -6.09
N ASP A 168 -17.55 -12.02 -5.49
CA ASP A 168 -18.82 -11.29 -5.43
C ASP A 168 -18.75 -10.11 -4.43
N ARG A 169 -19.84 -9.32 -4.37
CA ARG A 169 -19.95 -8.18 -3.43
C ARG A 169 -19.92 -8.57 -1.95
N LYS A 170 -20.10 -9.85 -1.61
CA LYS A 170 -20.01 -10.40 -0.25
C LYS A 170 -18.61 -10.96 0.06
N GLY A 171 -17.72 -11.00 -0.93
CA GLY A 171 -16.37 -11.54 -0.81
C GLY A 171 -16.26 -13.04 -1.08
N ASN A 172 -17.29 -13.68 -1.64
CA ASN A 172 -17.22 -15.09 -2.03
C ASN A 172 -16.64 -15.23 -3.43
N LEU A 173 -15.82 -16.25 -3.66
CA LEU A 173 -15.30 -16.57 -4.99
C LEU A 173 -16.44 -16.81 -5.99
N LEU A 174 -16.33 -16.20 -7.18
CA LEU A 174 -17.29 -16.43 -8.27
C LEU A 174 -17.18 -17.85 -8.84
N GLU A 175 -15.97 -18.42 -8.81
CA GLU A 175 -15.69 -19.79 -9.20
C GLU A 175 -15.04 -20.50 -8.00
N GLN A 176 -15.73 -21.50 -7.44
CA GLN A 176 -15.18 -22.27 -6.34
C GLN A 176 -14.03 -23.15 -6.83
N PHE A 177 -12.98 -23.23 -6.03
CA PHE A 177 -11.90 -24.18 -6.23
C PHE A 177 -11.66 -24.97 -4.94
N ASN A 178 -11.14 -26.17 -5.08
CA ASN A 178 -10.76 -26.97 -3.93
C ASN A 178 -9.40 -26.50 -3.42
N ASP A 179 -9.41 -25.60 -2.45
CA ASP A 179 -8.18 -25.18 -1.78
C ASP A 179 -7.70 -26.29 -0.84
N THR A 180 -6.57 -26.90 -1.18
CA THR A 180 -5.95 -27.97 -0.40
C THR A 180 -4.82 -27.44 0.49
N ILE A 181 -4.52 -26.14 0.42
CA ILE A 181 -3.46 -25.53 1.19
C ILE A 181 -3.89 -25.44 2.64
N LYS A 182 -3.09 -26.05 3.53
CA LYS A 182 -3.20 -25.81 4.96
C LYS A 182 -2.49 -24.51 5.30
N TYR A 183 -3.25 -23.47 5.58
CA TYR A 183 -2.73 -22.20 6.08
C TYR A 183 -2.22 -22.39 7.52
N HIS A 184 -1.04 -21.82 7.82
CA HIS A 184 -0.47 -21.85 9.17
C HIS A 184 -1.18 -20.84 10.09
N THR A 185 -1.67 -19.75 9.51
CA THR A 185 -2.24 -18.62 10.22
C THR A 185 -3.36 -18.03 9.37
N GLN A 186 -4.42 -17.57 10.03
CA GLN A 186 -5.50 -16.83 9.40
C GLN A 186 -5.80 -15.57 10.20
N GLN A 187 -5.81 -14.44 9.52
CA GLN A 187 -6.04 -13.15 10.15
C GLN A 187 -7.18 -12.41 9.45
N LYS A 188 -8.10 -11.86 10.23
CA LYS A 188 -9.17 -11.02 9.68
C LYS A 188 -8.58 -9.71 9.18
N ILE A 189 -8.98 -9.32 7.97
CA ILE A 189 -8.64 -8.03 7.39
C ILE A 189 -9.90 -7.18 7.22
N ARG A 190 -9.70 -5.88 7.13
CA ARG A 190 -10.74 -4.93 6.76
C ARG A 190 -10.23 -4.06 5.63
N TYR A 191 -11.03 -3.91 4.58
CA TYR A 191 -10.76 -3.03 3.46
C TYR A 191 -11.51 -1.72 3.66
N ALA A 192 -10.81 -0.59 3.77
CA ALA A 192 -11.45 0.71 3.92
C ALA A 192 -10.62 1.79 3.23
N ASN A 193 -11.26 2.63 2.42
CA ASN A 193 -10.61 3.74 1.69
C ASN A 193 -9.38 3.28 0.88
N ASN A 194 -9.47 2.11 0.24
CA ASN A 194 -8.38 1.47 -0.50
C ASN A 194 -7.13 1.20 0.34
N ILE A 195 -7.32 0.92 1.62
CA ILE A 195 -6.26 0.46 2.53
C ILE A 195 -6.74 -0.86 3.12
N ILE A 196 -5.82 -1.84 3.14
CA ILE A 196 -6.05 -3.12 3.78
C ILE A 196 -5.47 -3.03 5.18
N VAL A 197 -6.31 -3.19 6.20
CA VAL A 197 -5.88 -3.13 7.60
C VAL A 197 -6.20 -4.42 8.34
N THR A 198 -5.41 -4.70 9.35
CA THR A 198 -5.67 -5.76 10.32
C THR A 198 -5.35 -5.28 11.74
N THR A 199 -5.95 -5.91 12.73
CA THR A 199 -5.72 -5.62 14.14
C THR A 199 -4.94 -6.77 14.76
N ILE A 200 -3.82 -6.45 15.41
CA ILE A 200 -2.95 -7.41 16.08
C ILE A 200 -2.81 -7.00 17.55
N PRO A 201 -3.07 -7.90 18.51
CA PRO A 201 -2.85 -7.61 19.93
C PRO A 201 -1.35 -7.59 20.25
N ILE A 202 -0.88 -6.52 20.89
CA ILE A 202 0.51 -6.35 21.33
C ILE A 202 0.48 -5.86 22.78
N ASN A 203 1.09 -6.62 23.69
CA ASN A 203 1.16 -6.32 25.12
C ASN A 203 -0.20 -5.87 25.73
N GLY A 204 -1.26 -6.62 25.42
CA GLY A 204 -2.63 -6.36 25.90
C GLY A 204 -3.34 -5.17 25.25
N LYS A 205 -2.83 -4.63 24.14
CA LYS A 205 -3.47 -3.56 23.35
C LYS A 205 -3.63 -3.97 21.90
N ASP A 206 -4.81 -3.70 21.35
CA ASP A 206 -5.09 -3.90 19.94
C ASP A 206 -4.44 -2.80 19.10
N VAL A 207 -3.57 -3.19 18.17
CA VAL A 207 -2.86 -2.26 17.27
C VAL A 207 -3.32 -2.49 15.84
N CYS A 208 -3.73 -1.40 15.18
CA CYS A 208 -4.13 -1.42 13.78
C CYS A 208 -2.89 -1.29 12.87
N PHE A 209 -2.70 -2.28 12.00
CA PHE A 209 -1.63 -2.31 10.99
C PHE A 209 -2.22 -2.22 9.59
N CYS A 210 -1.53 -1.50 8.70
CA CYS A 210 -1.78 -1.56 7.26
C CYS A 210 -0.95 -2.69 6.65
N LEU A 211 -1.55 -3.47 5.75
CA LEU A 211 -0.82 -4.47 4.96
C LEU A 211 -0.23 -3.78 3.74
N ASP A 212 1.09 -3.67 3.71
CA ASP A 212 1.85 -2.90 2.74
C ASP A 212 2.95 -3.76 2.10
N THR A 213 2.72 -4.20 0.86
CA THR A 213 3.71 -4.96 0.07
C THR A 213 4.81 -4.08 -0.55
N GLY A 214 4.62 -2.76 -0.57
CA GLY A 214 5.61 -1.79 -1.03
C GLY A 214 6.63 -1.43 0.06
N ALA A 215 6.31 -1.69 1.33
CA ALA A 215 7.20 -1.49 2.45
C ALA A 215 8.24 -2.62 2.60
N GLU A 216 9.52 -2.27 2.67
CA GLU A 216 10.59 -3.24 2.92
C GLU A 216 10.82 -3.54 4.41
N HIS A 217 10.19 -2.75 5.28
CA HIS A 217 10.26 -2.86 6.73
C HIS A 217 8.89 -2.55 7.33
N ASN A 218 8.55 -3.24 8.42
CA ASN A 218 7.40 -2.85 9.24
C ASN A 218 7.70 -1.51 9.93
N VAL A 219 6.69 -0.64 9.98
CA VAL A 219 6.78 0.70 10.59
C VAL A 219 5.67 0.85 11.62
N ILE A 220 6.02 1.43 12.77
CA ILE A 220 5.07 1.75 13.85
C ILE A 220 5.22 3.22 14.26
N ASP A 221 4.09 3.86 14.55
CA ASP A 221 4.03 5.22 15.07
C ASP A 221 4.49 5.26 16.54
N TYR A 222 5.31 6.25 16.92
CA TYR A 222 5.69 6.43 18.34
C TYR A 222 4.66 7.06 19.24
N HIS A 223 3.66 7.74 18.70
CA HIS A 223 2.54 8.20 19.53
C HIS A 223 1.63 7.05 19.93
N ASN A 224 1.97 5.82 19.56
CA ASN A 224 1.29 4.65 20.07
C ASN A 224 1.47 4.53 21.59
N HIS A 225 0.67 3.68 22.23
CA HIS A 225 0.71 3.54 23.68
C HIS A 225 2.10 3.10 24.16
N ASN A 226 2.54 3.65 25.30
CA ASN A 226 3.82 3.28 25.92
C ASN A 226 3.97 1.76 26.09
N ASN A 227 2.90 1.04 26.44
CA ASN A 227 2.89 -0.42 26.54
C ASN A 227 3.39 -1.12 25.26
N ILE A 228 3.12 -0.55 24.09
CA ILE A 228 3.56 -1.08 22.80
C ILE A 228 5.00 -0.65 22.53
N MET A 229 5.35 0.60 22.81
CA MET A 229 6.71 1.10 22.61
C MET A 229 7.73 0.40 23.52
N GLU A 230 7.34 0.01 24.73
CA GLU A 230 8.13 -0.76 25.68
C GLU A 230 8.46 -2.18 25.19
N THR A 231 7.72 -2.72 24.20
CA THR A 231 8.07 -4.02 23.62
C THR A 231 9.20 -3.92 22.60
N ILE A 232 9.60 -2.72 22.18
CA ILE A 232 10.58 -2.53 21.11
C ILE A 232 11.98 -2.37 21.69
N SER A 233 12.84 -3.35 21.42
CA SER A 233 14.28 -3.27 21.68
C SER A 233 14.98 -2.53 20.53
N VAL A 234 15.28 -1.25 20.72
CA VAL A 234 16.00 -0.42 19.74
C VAL A 234 17.44 -0.92 19.59
N THR A 235 17.86 -1.17 18.37
CA THR A 235 19.20 -1.68 18.05
C THR A 235 20.07 -0.67 17.31
N ASN A 236 19.49 0.19 16.46
CA ASN A 236 20.21 1.25 15.76
C ASN A 236 19.27 2.35 15.21
N ARG A 237 19.83 3.25 14.41
CA ARG A 237 19.12 4.26 13.61
C ARG A 237 19.24 3.92 12.13
N LYS A 238 18.20 4.21 11.34
CA LYS A 238 18.19 4.00 9.89
C LYS A 238 17.54 5.18 9.18
N ILE A 239 17.89 5.39 7.91
CA ILE A 239 17.20 6.36 7.05
C ILE A 239 16.08 5.63 6.31
N LEU A 240 14.83 6.03 6.57
CA LEU A 240 13.65 5.59 5.83
C LEU A 240 13.42 6.47 4.60
N ARG A 241 12.98 5.85 3.50
CA ARG A 241 12.63 6.53 2.25
C ARG A 241 11.30 5.98 1.75
N GLY A 242 10.36 6.86 1.45
CA GLY A 242 9.08 6.50 0.84
C GLY A 242 9.11 6.66 -0.69
N ALA A 243 7.92 6.62 -1.29
CA ALA A 243 7.74 6.90 -2.73
C ALA A 243 8.01 8.37 -3.11
N GLY A 244 8.10 9.29 -2.14
CA GLY A 244 8.55 10.67 -2.35
C GLY A 244 10.05 10.86 -2.13
N GLU A 245 10.54 12.07 -2.37
CA GLU A 245 11.98 12.39 -2.24
C GLU A 245 12.46 12.59 -0.79
N GLU A 246 11.53 12.65 0.18
CA GLU A 246 11.86 12.89 1.57
C GLU A 246 12.56 11.69 2.23
N LYS A 247 13.51 12.01 3.11
CA LYS A 247 14.29 11.05 3.89
C LYS A 247 14.14 11.40 5.36
N ILE A 248 13.90 10.39 6.18
CA ILE A 248 13.65 10.55 7.60
C ILE A 248 14.56 9.57 8.35
N GLU A 249 15.25 10.05 9.37
CA GLU A 249 15.95 9.16 10.30
C GLU A 249 14.95 8.57 11.29
N VAL A 250 14.97 7.26 11.46
CA VAL A 250 14.09 6.49 12.34
C VAL A 250 14.89 5.61 13.29
N LEU A 251 14.31 5.30 14.45
CA LEU A 251 14.79 4.22 15.31
C LEU A 251 14.43 2.87 14.68
N TYR A 252 15.33 1.91 14.78
CA TYR A 252 15.15 0.56 14.26
C TYR A 252 15.46 -0.45 15.35
N GLY A 253 14.68 -1.52 15.42
CA GLY A 253 14.71 -2.46 16.52
C GLY A 253 13.84 -3.69 16.29
N ILE A 254 13.77 -4.53 17.31
CA ILE A 254 12.95 -5.75 17.33
C ILE A 254 11.75 -5.49 18.24
N MET A 255 10.54 -5.70 17.71
CA MET A 255 9.32 -5.67 18.51
C MET A 255 9.10 -7.04 19.13
N ASN A 256 9.25 -7.13 20.45
CA ASN A 256 8.94 -8.32 21.21
C ASN A 256 7.42 -8.47 21.34
N GLN A 257 6.92 -9.69 21.52
CA GLN A 257 5.48 -9.97 21.66
C GLN A 257 4.61 -9.58 20.46
N PHE A 258 5.21 -9.48 19.27
CA PHE A 258 4.48 -9.44 18.00
C PHE A 258 4.32 -10.87 17.49
N TYR A 259 3.10 -11.39 17.50
CA TYR A 259 2.78 -12.69 16.92
C TYR A 259 1.38 -12.64 16.33
N ILE A 260 1.18 -13.46 15.28
CA ILE A 260 -0.14 -13.74 14.74
C ILE A 260 -0.40 -15.21 15.10
N GLU A 261 -1.59 -15.50 15.64
CA GLU A 261 -1.91 -16.83 16.14
C GLU A 261 -1.92 -17.87 15.01
N GLU A 262 -1.37 -19.05 15.28
CA GLU A 262 -1.46 -20.20 14.37
C GLU A 262 -2.86 -20.82 14.43
N THR A 263 -3.35 -21.32 13.29
CA THR A 263 -4.66 -21.98 13.15
C THR A 263 -4.59 -23.49 13.23
#